data_AF-A0A0C1CRA2-F1
#
_entry.id   AF-A0A0C1CRA2-F1
#
_cell.length_a   1.000
_cell.length_b   1.000
_cell.length_c   1.000
_cell.angle_alpha   90.00
_cell.angle_beta   90.00
_cell.angle_gamma   90.00
#
_symmetry.space_group_name_H-M   'P 1'
#
loop_
_entity.id
_entity.type
_entity.pdbx_description
1 polymer ?
#
loop_
_entity_poly.entity_id
_entity_poly.type
_entity_poly.pdbx_seq_one_letter_code
_entity_poly.pdbx_strand_id
1 'polypeptide(L)' 'MNGFFKTILAGYGAKKLGGGCFGTIIIFIIIYWILGYF' A
#
# COMPACT_ATOMS: atom_id res chain seq x y z
N MET A 1 7.19 -9.89 11.40
CA MET A 1 8.27 -8.89 11.54
C MET A 1 8.74 -8.56 10.13
N ASN A 2 8.64 -7.37 9.55
CA ASN A 2 8.60 -6.00 10.06
C ASN A 2 7.50 -5.24 9.33
N GLY A 3 6.49 -4.71 10.04
CA GLY A 3 5.44 -3.88 9.44
C GLY A 3 6.02 -2.75 8.58
N PHE A 4 7.21 -2.29 8.94
CA PHE A 4 8.01 -1.32 8.19
C PHE A 4 8.21 -1.67 6.70
N PHE A 5 8.62 -2.90 6.36
CA PHE A 5 8.82 -3.30 4.96
C PHE A 5 7.51 -3.40 4.19
N LYS A 6 6.43 -3.82 4.86
CA LYS A 6 5.09 -3.90 4.27
C LYS A 6 4.53 -2.52 3.96
N THR A 7 4.70 -1.57 4.89
CA THR A 7 4.28 -0.18 4.71
C THR A 7 5.06 0.48 3.58
N ILE A 8 6.37 0.22 3.46
CA ILE A 8 7.19 0.75 2.35
C ILE A 8 6.76 0.14 1.00
N LEU A 9 6.57 -1.17 0.93
CA LEU A 9 6.16 -1.83 -0.31
C LEU A 9 4.74 -1.43 -0.73
N ALA A 10 3.80 -1.33 0.23
CA ALA A 10 2.45 -0.83 0.00
C ALA A 10 2.46 0.65 -0.42
N GLY A 11 3.31 1.47 0.19
CA GLY A 11 3.51 2.88 -0.15
C GLY A 11 4.03 3.06 -1.56
N TYR A 12 5.03 2.26 -1.95
CA TYR A 12 5.63 2.30 -3.28
C TYR A 12 4.65 1.83 -4.36
N GLY A 13 3.91 0.74 -4.11
CA GLY A 13 2.86 0.24 -4.99
C GLY A 13 1.70 1.22 -5.15
N ALA A 14 1.26 1.83 -4.04
CA ALA A 14 0.20 2.82 -4.03
C ALA A 14 0.55 4.10 -4.77
N LYS A 15 1.78 4.61 -4.62
CA LYS A 15 2.23 5.81 -5.33
C LYS A 15 2.28 5.62 -6.85
N LYS A 16 2.51 4.39 -7.32
CA LYS A 16 2.57 4.07 -8.75
C LYS A 16 1.20 3.83 -9.38
N LEU A 17 0.25 3.28 -8.63
CA LEU A 17 -1.10 2.95 -9.10
C LEU A 17 -2.17 3.98 -8.67
N GLY A 18 -1.82 4.93 -7.81
CA GLY A 18 -2.76 5.75 -7.06
C GLY A 18 -3.46 6.87 -7.81
N GLY A 19 -2.97 7.32 -8.97
CA GLY A 19 -3.65 8.27 -9.88
C GLY A 19 -4.10 9.63 -9.30
N GLY A 20 -3.91 9.90 -8.01
CA GLY A 20 -4.43 11.06 -7.29
C GLY A 20 -4.36 10.86 -5.77
N CYS A 21 -4.74 11.89 -5.00
CA CYS A 21 -4.62 11.89 -3.54
C CYS A 21 -5.46 10.78 -2.89
N PHE A 22 -6.74 10.66 -3.25
CA PHE A 22 -7.64 9.62 -2.71
C PHE A 22 -7.31 8.21 -3.24
N GLY A 23 -7.01 8.09 -4.53
CA GLY A 23 -6.69 6.78 -5.11
C GLY A 23 -5.43 6.18 -4.48
N THR A 24 -4.41 7.00 -4.21
CA THR A 24 -3.19 6.53 -3.53
C THR A 24 -3.50 5.98 -2.14
N ILE A 25 -4.38 6.62 -1.36
CA ILE A 25 -4.78 6.14 -0.03
C ILE A 25 -5.54 4.82 -0.12
N ILE A 26 -6.47 4.71 -1.08
CA ILE A 26 -7.29 3.51 -1.29
C ILE A 26 -6.40 2.34 -1.72
N ILE A 27 -5.54 2.53 -2.73
CA ILE A 27 -4.62 1.47 -3.17
C ILE A 27 -3.65 1.09 -2.04
N PHE A 28 -3.17 2.06 -1.25
CA PHE A 28 -2.31 1.77 -0.12
C PHE A 28 -2.96 0.83 0.90
N ILE A 29 -4.21 1.11 1.28
CA ILE A 29 -4.97 0.26 2.20
C ILE A 29 -5.20 -1.13 1.59
N ILE A 30 -5.53 -1.21 0.29
CA ILE A 30 -5.75 -2.48 -0.42
C ILE A 30 -4.47 -3.32 -0.43
N ILE A 31 -3.32 -2.75 -0.83
CA ILE A 31 -2.05 -3.48 -0.88
C ILE A 31 -1.60 -3.85 0.54
N TYR A 32 -1.76 -2.95 1.51
CA TYR A 32 -1.42 -3.20 2.90
C TYR A 32 -2.24 -4.35 3.50
N TRP A 33 -3.53 -4.42 3.14
CA TRP A 33 -4.43 -5.49 3.56
C TRP A 33 -4.07 -6.82 2.89
N ILE A 34 -3.87 -6.85 1.57
CA ILE A 34 -3.50 -8.07 0.83
C ILE A 34 -2.18 -8.63 1.35
N LEU A 35 -1.19 -7.76 1.57
CA LEU A 35 0.11 -8.16 2.09
C LEU A 35 0.03 -8.65 3.54
N GLY A 36 -1.06 -8.37 4.29
CA GLY A 36 -1.28 -8.82 5.67
C GLY A 36 -2.28 -9.95 5.85
N TYR A 37 -3.04 -10.27 4.82
CA TYR A 37 -3.93 -11.43 4.78
C TYR A 37 -3.20 -12.70 4.30
N PHE A 38 -1.97 -12.56 3.78
CA PHE A 38 -1.04 -13.62 3.40
C PHE A 38 0.21 -13.54 4.28
#